data_AF-A0A089LCX6-F1
#
_entry.id   AF-A0A089LCX6-F1
#
_cell.length_a   1.000
_cell.length_b   1.000
_cell.length_c   1.000
_cell.angle_alpha   90.00
_cell.angle_beta   90.00
_cell.angle_gamma   90.00
#
_symmetry.space_group_name_H-M   'P 1'
#
loop_
_entity.id
_entity.type
_entity.pdbx_description
1 polymer ?
#
loop_
_entity_poly.entity_id
_entity_poly.type
_entity_poly.pdbx_seq_one_letter_code
_entity_poly.pdbx_strand_id
1 'polypeptide(L)'
;MGFGFSEKFVVPERNCLKLDHSVSYEVGSLIFDNWGTPYSAISRTSMKAEDYVVVIGCGPIGLAAVRLAKLRGALAYDVLLRELHKLGRDIPVILEHLSGEEQYSHG
;
A
#
# COMPACT_ATOMS: atom_id res chain seq x y z
N MET A 1 23.07 -17.94 -8.97
CA MET A 1 22.35 -16.66 -8.76
C MET A 1 21.70 -16.77 -7.39
N GLY A 2 22.23 -16.08 -6.38
CA GLY A 2 21.69 -16.10 -5.02
C GLY A 2 20.60 -15.04 -4.87
N PHE A 3 19.47 -15.40 -4.27
CA PHE A 3 18.35 -14.50 -3.98
C PHE A 3 18.23 -14.30 -2.46
N GLY A 4 17.27 -13.51 -2.00
CA GLY A 4 17.12 -13.10 -0.58
C GLY A 4 16.92 -14.24 0.44
N PHE A 5 16.60 -15.46 0.00
CA PHE A 5 16.58 -16.64 0.87
C PHE A 5 17.97 -17.28 0.99
N SER A 6 18.92 -16.51 1.50
CA SER A 6 20.30 -16.93 1.72
C SER A 6 20.93 -16.10 2.84
N GLU A 7 21.95 -16.64 3.51
CA GLU A 7 22.72 -15.88 4.50
C GLU A 7 23.44 -14.68 3.87
N LYS A 8 23.89 -14.81 2.61
CA LYS A 8 24.62 -13.77 1.86
C LYS A 8 24.37 -13.90 0.36
N PHE A 9 24.31 -12.76 -0.32
CA PHE A 9 24.29 -12.70 -1.78
C PHE A 9 24.89 -11.37 -2.26
N VAL A 10 25.29 -11.29 -3.52
CA VAL A 10 25.89 -10.10 -4.11
C VAL A 10 24.80 -9.21 -4.71
N VAL A 11 24.83 -7.92 -4.37
CA VAL A 11 23.94 -6.90 -4.92
C VAL A 11 24.73 -5.72 -5.47
N PRO A 12 24.25 -5.05 -6.53
CA PRO A 12 24.79 -3.76 -6.94
C PRO A 12 24.64 -2.73 -5.83
N GLU A 13 25.68 -1.96 -5.55
CA GLU A 13 25.68 -0.91 -4.51
C GLU A 13 24.51 0.07 -4.65
N ARG A 14 24.16 0.44 -5.90
CA ARG A 14 23.02 1.33 -6.20
C ARG A 14 21.67 0.83 -5.69
N ASN A 15 21.53 -0.48 -5.41
CA ASN A 15 20.32 -1.09 -4.87
C ASN A 15 20.32 -1.14 -3.33
N CYS A 16 21.39 -0.71 -2.66
CA CYS A 16 21.48 -0.67 -1.20
C CYS A 16 21.01 0.70 -0.69
N LEU A 17 19.96 0.70 0.14
CA LEU A 17 19.47 1.91 0.81
C LEU A 17 20.00 1.94 2.25
N LYS A 18 20.41 3.13 2.71
CA LYS A 18 20.67 3.36 4.13
C LYS A 18 19.33 3.34 4.87
N LEU A 19 19.16 2.41 5.79
CA LEU A 19 17.97 2.33 6.62
C LEU A 19 18.14 3.23 7.84
N ASP A 20 17.13 4.02 8.16
CA ASP A 20 17.11 4.83 9.38
C ASP A 20 17.09 3.91 10.62
N HIS A 21 17.81 4.29 11.68
CA HIS A 21 17.94 3.49 12.90
C HIS A 21 16.60 3.25 13.62
N SER A 22 15.59 4.09 13.38
CA SER A 22 14.23 3.92 13.90
C SER A 22 13.43 2.82 13.20
N VAL A 23 13.90 2.31 12.04
CA VAL A 23 13.20 1.30 11.26
C VAL A 23 13.87 -0.07 11.46
N SER A 24 13.09 -1.06 11.91
CA SER A 24 13.61 -2.43 12.08
C SER A 24 13.97 -3.08 10.75
N TYR A 25 14.83 -4.10 10.77
CA TYR A 25 15.17 -4.84 9.56
C TYR A 25 13.97 -5.57 8.95
N GLU A 26 13.04 -6.09 9.77
CA GLU A 26 11.83 -6.73 9.22
C GLU A 26 10.99 -5.72 8.43
N VAL A 27 10.74 -4.53 9.00
CA VAL A 27 9.97 -3.47 8.32
C VAL A 27 10.74 -2.94 7.10
N GLY A 28 12.05 -2.74 7.24
CA GLY A 28 12.94 -2.27 6.19
C GLY A 28 12.98 -3.19 4.97
N SER A 29 12.88 -4.51 5.19
CA SER A 29 12.86 -5.50 4.11
C SER A 29 11.66 -5.33 3.15
N LEU A 30 10.56 -4.75 3.63
CA LEU A 30 9.32 -4.54 2.86
C LEU A 30 9.38 -3.28 1.98
N ILE A 31 10.38 -2.42 2.16
CA ILE A 31 10.44 -1.10 1.49
C ILE A 31 10.46 -1.24 -0.04
N PHE A 32 11.22 -2.18 -0.59
CA PHE A 32 11.40 -2.26 -2.04
C PHE A 32 10.17 -2.78 -2.77
N ASP A 33 9.68 -3.95 -2.39
CA ASP A 33 8.57 -4.58 -3.10
C ASP A 33 7.23 -4.03 -2.62
N ASN A 34 6.96 -4.09 -1.31
CA ASN A 34 5.64 -3.78 -0.79
C ASN A 34 5.33 -2.29 -0.82
N TRP A 35 6.31 -1.42 -0.58
CA TRP A 35 6.11 0.04 -0.61
C TRP A 35 6.62 0.70 -1.89
N GLY A 36 7.75 0.23 -2.43
CA GLY A 36 8.39 0.80 -3.61
C GLY A 36 7.56 0.57 -4.88
N THR A 37 7.04 -0.63 -5.09
CA THR A 37 6.15 -0.95 -6.23
C THR A 37 4.94 -0.02 -6.29
N PRO A 38 4.08 0.10 -5.25
CA PRO A 38 2.93 0.99 -5.30
C PRO A 38 3.30 2.47 -5.28
N TYR A 39 4.39 2.87 -4.60
CA TYR A 39 4.88 4.25 -4.67
C TYR A 39 5.25 4.64 -6.10
N SER A 40 5.96 3.77 -6.80
CA SER A 40 6.35 3.94 -8.20
C SER A 40 5.12 4.03 -9.11
N ALA A 41 4.12 3.18 -8.89
CA ALA A 41 2.86 3.19 -9.63
C ALA A 41 2.08 4.51 -9.43
N ILE A 42 1.86 4.91 -8.18
CA ILE A 42 1.13 6.14 -7.83
C ILE A 42 1.87 7.38 -8.33
N SER A 43 3.21 7.41 -8.25
CA SER A 43 3.98 8.57 -8.72
C SER A 43 3.91 8.81 -10.23
N ARG A 44 3.44 7.82 -11.00
CA ARG A 44 3.18 7.94 -12.44
C ARG A 44 1.74 8.31 -12.78
N THR A 45 0.84 8.37 -11.80
CA THR A 45 -0.54 8.81 -12.03
C THR A 45 -0.63 10.32 -11.98
N SER A 46 -1.68 10.88 -12.57
CA SER A 46 -2.03 12.30 -12.48
C SER A 46 -2.97 12.60 -11.29
N MET A 47 -2.95 11.73 -10.27
CA MET A 47 -3.84 11.81 -9.11
C MET A 47 -3.58 13.08 -8.30
N LYS A 48 -4.65 13.72 -7.87
CA LYS A 48 -4.67 14.90 -7.01
C LYS A 48 -5.25 14.57 -5.65
N ALA A 49 -5.09 15.48 -4.70
CA ALA A 49 -5.85 15.42 -3.46
C ALA A 49 -7.36 15.42 -3.78
N GLU A 50 -8.15 14.77 -2.92
CA GLU A 50 -9.60 14.61 -3.04
C GLU A 50 -10.08 13.72 -4.21
N ASP A 51 -9.19 13.25 -5.09
CA ASP A 51 -9.54 12.25 -6.09
C ASP A 51 -10.01 10.95 -5.43
N TYR A 52 -11.01 10.31 -6.04
CA TYR A 52 -11.43 8.96 -5.67
C TYR A 52 -10.49 7.93 -6.30
N VAL A 53 -9.94 7.05 -5.47
CA VAL A 53 -8.99 6.02 -5.91
C VAL A 53 -9.52 4.65 -5.50
N VAL A 54 -9.57 3.75 -6.47
CA VAL A 54 -9.94 2.36 -6.23
C VAL A 54 -8.72 1.49 -6.48
N VAL A 55 -8.29 0.75 -5.46
CA VAL A 55 -7.22 -0.24 -5.53
C VAL A 55 -7.84 -1.62 -5.59
N ILE A 56 -7.54 -2.35 -6.66
CA ILE A 56 -8.07 -3.69 -6.85
C ILE A 56 -7.05 -4.71 -6.31
N GLY A 57 -7.47 -5.48 -5.31
CA GLY A 57 -6.66 -6.49 -4.63
C GLY A 57 -6.17 -6.04 -3.26
N CYS A 58 -6.68 -6.69 -2.20
CA CYS A 58 -6.41 -6.37 -0.79
C CYS A 58 -5.17 -7.12 -0.23
N GLY A 59 -4.15 -7.33 -1.07
CA GLY A 59 -2.87 -7.92 -0.64
C GLY A 59 -1.92 -6.86 -0.05
N PRO A 60 -0.71 -7.26 0.41
CA PRO A 60 0.26 -6.34 1.02
C PRO A 60 0.56 -5.10 0.17
N ILE A 61 0.80 -5.29 -1.13
CA ILE A 61 1.05 -4.19 -2.08
C ILE A 61 -0.19 -3.29 -2.27
N GLY A 62 -1.38 -3.89 -2.33
CA GLY A 62 -2.62 -3.13 -2.51
C GLY A 62 -2.98 -2.28 -1.30
N LEU A 63 -2.83 -2.83 -0.09
CA LEU A 63 -3.00 -2.08 1.15
C LEU A 63 -1.97 -0.94 1.26
N ALA A 64 -0.71 -1.18 0.89
CA ALA A 64 0.30 -0.13 0.80
C ALA A 64 -0.07 0.95 -0.23
N ALA A 65 -0.65 0.57 -1.38
CA ALA A 65 -1.14 1.52 -2.38
C ALA A 65 -2.28 2.40 -1.84
N VAL A 66 -3.27 1.82 -1.14
CA VAL A 66 -4.33 2.58 -0.47
C VAL A 66 -3.73 3.56 0.54
N ARG A 67 -2.77 3.11 1.36
CA ARG A 67 -2.14 3.97 2.34
C ARG A 67 -1.38 5.12 1.69
N LEU A 68 -0.61 4.86 0.64
CA LEU A 68 0.14 5.88 -0.11
C LEU A 68 -0.78 6.86 -0.85
N ALA A 69 -1.92 6.41 -1.37
CA ALA A 69 -2.91 7.28 -1.98
C ALA A 69 -3.56 8.21 -0.95
N LYS A 70 -3.95 7.67 0.22
CA LYS A 70 -4.46 8.49 1.34
C LYS A 70 -3.44 9.51 1.84
N LEU A 71 -2.16 9.13 1.94
CA LEU A 71 -1.09 10.06 2.31
C LEU A 71 -0.88 11.19 1.29
N ARG A 72 -1.29 11.00 0.03
CA ARG A 72 -1.33 12.04 -1.00
C ARG A 72 -2.64 12.83 -1.03
N GLY A 73 -3.53 12.62 -0.06
CA GLY A 73 -4.79 13.35 0.09
C GLY A 73 -5.96 12.77 -0.69
N ALA A 74 -5.82 11.61 -1.34
CA ALA A 74 -6.90 10.99 -2.09
C ALA A 74 -7.88 10.23 -1.18
N LEU A 75 -9.12 10.06 -1.63
CA LEU A 75 -10.12 9.19 -1.04
C LEU A 75 -9.95 7.78 -1.61
N ALA A 76 -9.07 7.00 -0.99
CA ALA A 76 -8.68 5.68 -1.51
C ALA A 76 -9.35 4.51 -0.78
N TYR A 77 -9.77 3.51 -1.55
CA TYR A 77 -10.45 2.30 -1.10
C TYR A 77 -9.85 1.08 -1.79
N ASP A 78 -9.72 -0.03 -1.06
CA ASP A 78 -9.40 -1.33 -1.64
C ASP A 78 -10.68 -2.15 -1.87
N VAL A 79 -10.65 -2.97 -2.91
CA VAL A 79 -11.73 -3.91 -3.23
C VAL A 79 -11.15 -5.24 -3.67
N LEU A 80 -11.79 -6.31 -3.21
CA LEU A 80 -11.48 -7.67 -3.63
C LEU A 80 -11.89 -7.86 -5.09
N LEU A 81 -11.01 -8.47 -5.88
CA LEU A 81 -11.24 -8.78 -7.29
C LEU A 81 -12.58 -9.50 -7.55
N ARG A 82 -13.00 -10.38 -6.64
CA ARG A 82 -14.27 -11.13 -6.75
C ARG A 82 -15.51 -10.25 -6.61
N GLU A 83 -15.38 -9.13 -5.90
CA GLU A 83 -16.45 -8.18 -5.64
C GLU A 83 -16.53 -7.09 -6.72
N LEU A 84 -15.55 -7.07 -7.63
CA LEU A 84 -15.42 -6.04 -8.66
C LEU A 84 -16.62 -6.02 -9.61
N HIS A 85 -17.25 -7.17 -9.88
CA HIS A 85 -18.47 -7.23 -10.71
C HIS A 85 -19.67 -6.51 -10.07
N LYS A 86 -19.65 -6.27 -8.75
CA LYS A 86 -20.74 -5.60 -8.02
C LYS A 86 -20.61 -4.08 -8.11
N LEU A 87 -19.41 -3.60 -8.42
CA LEU A 87 -19.15 -2.19 -8.66
C LEU A 87 -19.64 -1.87 -10.08
N GLY A 88 -20.74 -1.13 -10.18
CA GLY A 88 -21.24 -0.61 -11.46
C GLY A 88 -20.23 0.32 -12.15
N ARG A 89 -20.50 0.71 -13.40
CA ARG A 89 -19.59 1.54 -14.22
C ARG A 89 -19.42 2.99 -13.71
N ASP A 90 -20.26 3.44 -12.79
CA ASP A 90 -20.23 4.78 -12.21
C ASP A 90 -19.76 4.69 -10.75
N ILE A 91 -18.57 5.22 -10.43
CA ILE A 91 -17.90 5.04 -9.13
C ILE A 91 -18.12 6.26 -8.22
N PRO A 92 -18.96 6.13 -7.18
CA PRO A 92 -18.71 6.68 -5.86
C PRO A 92 -18.63 5.53 -4.85
N VAL A 93 -17.50 5.36 -4.15
CA VAL A 93 -17.28 4.20 -3.28
C VAL A 93 -18.10 4.32 -1.99
N ILE A 94 -19.18 3.56 -1.91
CA ILE A 94 -19.72 3.05 -0.65
C ILE A 94 -18.88 1.83 -0.28
N LEU A 95 -18.39 1.74 0.96
CA LEU A 95 -18.59 0.57 1.81
C LEU A 95 -18.07 0.80 3.23
N GLU A 96 -18.92 0.38 4.16
CA GLU A 96 -18.78 0.47 5.60
C GLU A 96 -17.50 -0.17 6.12
N HIS A 97 -16.98 0.45 7.16
CA HIS A 97 -16.00 -0.10 8.07
C HIS A 97 -16.66 -1.24 8.87
N LEU A 98 -16.62 -2.47 8.36
CA LEU A 98 -16.95 -3.66 9.17
C LEU A 98 -15.69 -4.20 9.85
N SER A 99 -15.36 -3.57 10.97
CA SER A 99 -14.89 -4.27 12.16
C SER A 99 -15.57 -3.61 13.36
N GLY A 100 -16.54 -4.31 13.94
CA GLY A 100 -17.30 -3.84 15.10
C GLY A 100 -16.42 -3.60 16.32
N GLU A 101 -16.84 -2.58 17.10
CA GLU A 101 -16.73 -2.36 18.56
C GLU A 101 -15.31 -2.37 19.18
N GLU A 102 -14.80 -1.33 19.84
CA GLU A 102 -15.40 -0.56 20.95
C GLU A 102 -14.81 0.86 21.08
N GLN A 103 -15.71 1.83 21.25
CA GLN A 103 -15.75 2.91 22.27
C GLN A 103 -14.52 3.83 22.49
N TYR A 104 -14.73 5.10 22.12
CA TYR A 104 -14.29 6.23 22.94
C TYR A 104 -14.79 6.05 24.39
N SER A 105 -13.91 6.14 25.40
CA SER A 105 -14.02 7.13 26.49
C SER A 105 -12.91 7.00 27.55
N HIS A 106 -12.44 8.17 28.00
CA HIS A 106 -11.68 8.53 29.22
C HIS A 106 -10.15 8.51 29.18
N GLY A 107 -9.58 9.72 29.32
CA GLY A 107 -8.18 10.00 29.64
C GLY A 107 -7.78 11.39 29.22
#